data_AF-E4XF78-F1
#
_entry.id   AF-E4XF78-F1
#
_cell.length_a   1.000
_cell.length_b   1.000
_cell.length_c   1.000
_cell.angle_alpha   90.00
_cell.angle_beta   90.00
_cell.angle_gamma   90.00
#
_symmetry.space_group_name_H-M   'P 1'
#
loop_
_entity.id
_entity.type
_entity.pdbx_description
1 polymer ?
#
loop_
_entity_poly.entity_id
_entity_poly.type
_entity_poly.pdbx_seq_one_letter_code
_entity_poly.pdbx_strand_id
1 'polypeptide(L)'
;MKFLSIFLGAVFAANGHGWNDNIDWVTLDEAKEASKTNGKPTMLVIHKSWCGACKQLKPKFAGDKEIERLSSNFNMVNALDDDEPKGTEFTPDGGYIPRILFLDTDGNVMKDKINVGGNDKYKYYYPSTAGIVKSMGAVSKDFKHEEL
;
A
#
# COMPACT_ATOMS: atom_id res chain seq x y z
N MET A 1 31.09 -7.97 -22.72
CA MET A 1 30.70 -8.91 -21.65
C MET A 1 29.53 -8.29 -20.89
N LYS A 2 28.29 -8.66 -21.21
CA LYS A 2 27.09 -8.16 -20.49
C LYS A 2 26.88 -9.08 -19.29
N PHE A 3 27.10 -8.59 -18.08
CA PHE A 3 26.77 -9.31 -16.87
C PHE A 3 25.25 -9.26 -16.67
N LEU A 4 24.58 -10.35 -17.00
CA LEU A 4 23.20 -10.59 -16.62
C LEU A 4 23.21 -11.03 -15.14
N SER A 5 23.24 -10.08 -14.22
CA SER A 5 23.00 -10.39 -12.79
C SER A 5 21.51 -10.57 -12.58
N ILE A 6 21.05 -11.82 -12.68
CA ILE A 6 19.75 -12.22 -12.15
C ILE A 6 19.95 -12.44 -10.65
N PHE A 7 19.65 -11.43 -9.84
CA PHE A 7 19.42 -11.65 -8.41
C PHE A 7 18.03 -12.28 -8.28
N LEU A 8 17.98 -13.61 -8.27
CA LEU A 8 16.79 -14.36 -7.87
C LEU A 8 16.75 -14.41 -6.33
N GLY A 9 16.52 -13.26 -5.70
CA GLY A 9 16.10 -13.24 -4.30
C GLY A 9 14.71 -13.87 -4.24
N ALA A 10 14.54 -14.91 -3.43
CA ALA A 10 13.22 -15.47 -3.18
C ALA A 10 12.35 -14.38 -2.54
N VAL A 11 11.39 -13.84 -3.29
CA VAL A 11 10.35 -12.97 -2.75
C VAL A 11 9.40 -13.90 -1.99
N PHE A 12 9.38 -13.79 -0.65
CA PHE A 12 8.42 -14.56 0.13
C PHE A 12 7.10 -13.82 0.09
N ALA A 13 6.11 -14.37 -0.62
CA ALA A 13 4.78 -13.80 -0.66
C ALA A 13 4.21 -13.72 0.77
N ALA A 14 3.93 -12.50 1.22
CA ALA A 14 3.24 -12.27 2.48
C ALA A 14 1.77 -12.71 2.36
N ASN A 15 1.15 -13.03 3.49
CA ASN A 15 -0.26 -13.40 3.51
C ASN A 15 -1.13 -12.15 3.26
N GLY A 16 -2.18 -12.27 2.44
CA GLY A 16 -3.10 -11.15 2.20
C GLY A 16 -3.99 -10.79 3.40
N HIS A 17 -4.03 -11.62 4.43
CA HIS A 17 -4.81 -11.44 5.65
C HIS A 17 -6.28 -11.10 5.38
N GLY A 18 -6.82 -11.59 4.26
CA GLY A 18 -8.18 -11.34 3.78
C GLY A 18 -8.40 -10.02 3.03
N TRP A 19 -7.33 -9.29 2.69
CA TRP A 19 -7.37 -8.06 1.87
C TRP A 19 -7.32 -8.32 0.35
N ASN A 20 -7.69 -9.53 -0.09
CA ASN A 20 -7.55 -10.08 -1.46
C ASN A 20 -6.32 -10.98 -1.60
N ASP A 21 -6.54 -12.28 -1.80
CA ASP A 21 -5.47 -13.27 -1.97
C ASP A 21 -4.93 -13.32 -3.42
N ASN A 22 -5.53 -12.58 -4.35
CA ASN A 22 -5.03 -12.42 -5.73
C ASN A 22 -4.01 -11.28 -5.86
N ILE A 23 -3.74 -10.55 -4.78
CA ILE A 23 -2.75 -9.46 -4.77
C ILE A 23 -1.41 -10.02 -4.29
N ASP A 24 -0.32 -9.64 -4.97
CA ASP A 24 1.04 -10.00 -4.59
C ASP A 24 1.48 -9.17 -3.36
N TRP A 25 1.22 -9.70 -2.17
CA TRP A 25 1.62 -9.06 -0.92
C TRP A 25 3.08 -9.35 -0.58
N VAL A 26 3.78 -8.35 -0.06
CA VAL A 26 5.15 -8.45 0.46
C VAL A 26 5.25 -7.76 1.82
N THR A 27 6.32 -8.03 2.55
CA THR A 27 6.64 -7.27 3.77
C THR A 27 7.06 -5.84 3.45
N LEU A 28 7.03 -4.94 4.44
CA LEU A 28 7.47 -3.56 4.23
C LEU A 28 8.95 -3.46 3.83
N ASP A 29 9.80 -4.32 4.38
CA ASP A 29 11.23 -4.31 4.07
C ASP A 29 11.49 -4.83 2.65
N GLU A 30 10.80 -5.88 2.22
CA GLU A 30 10.85 -6.34 0.82
C GLU A 30 10.32 -5.28 -0.13
N ALA A 31 9.24 -4.57 0.21
CA ALA A 31 8.70 -3.49 -0.60
C ALA A 31 9.73 -2.36 -0.78
N LYS A 32 10.45 -1.95 0.28
CA LYS A 32 11.49 -0.92 0.20
C LYS A 32 12.63 -1.31 -0.74
N GLU A 33 13.07 -2.56 -0.69
CA GLU A 33 14.13 -3.03 -1.61
C GLU A 33 13.60 -3.21 -3.05
N ALA A 34 12.37 -3.71 -3.20
CA ALA A 34 11.73 -3.87 -4.50
C ALA A 34 11.51 -2.52 -5.20
N SER A 35 11.08 -1.48 -4.47
CA SER A 35 10.83 -0.13 -5.01
C SER A 35 12.06 0.48 -5.68
N LYS A 36 13.26 0.23 -5.15
CA LYS A 36 14.53 0.69 -5.76
C LYS A 36 14.82 0.03 -7.10
N THR A 37 14.29 -1.18 -7.31
CA THR A 37 14.55 -1.99 -8.51
C THR A 37 13.46 -1.83 -9.55
N ASN A 38 12.19 -1.86 -9.13
CA ASN A 38 11.03 -1.83 -10.05
C ASN A 38 10.42 -0.44 -10.23
N GLY A 39 10.88 0.57 -9.48
CA GLY A 39 10.39 1.94 -9.57
C GLY A 39 8.95 2.14 -9.11
N LYS A 40 8.31 1.12 -8.53
CA LYS A 40 6.93 1.20 -8.07
C LYS A 40 6.84 1.86 -6.70
N PRO A 41 5.81 2.68 -6.46
CA PRO A 41 5.48 3.15 -5.12
C PRO A 41 4.93 1.99 -4.27
N THR A 42 4.97 2.16 -2.95
CA THR A 42 4.39 1.18 -2.02
C THR A 42 3.01 1.65 -1.55
N MET A 43 2.05 0.74 -1.52
CA MET A 43 0.77 0.95 -0.84
C MET A 43 0.75 0.13 0.44
N LEU A 44 0.71 0.82 1.58
CA LEU A 44 0.78 0.22 2.91
C LEU A 44 -0.59 0.33 3.60
N VAL A 45 -1.20 -0.82 3.89
CA VAL A 45 -2.45 -0.93 4.66
C VAL A 45 -2.12 -1.31 6.10
N ILE A 46 -2.28 -0.37 7.03
CA ILE A 46 -2.07 -0.60 8.47
C ILE A 46 -3.41 -0.97 9.13
N HIS A 47 -3.48 -2.14 9.76
CA HIS A 47 -4.70 -2.62 10.41
C HIS A 47 -4.42 -3.53 11.62
N LYS A 48 -5.44 -3.75 12.44
CA LYS A 48 -5.37 -4.64 13.61
C LYS A 48 -6.46 -5.71 13.56
N SER A 49 -6.20 -6.88 14.14
CA SER A 49 -7.13 -8.01 14.20
C SER A 49 -8.40 -7.71 15.02
N TRP A 50 -8.32 -6.81 16.00
CA TRP A 50 -9.43 -6.42 16.86
C TRP A 50 -10.24 -5.21 16.34
N CYS A 51 -9.76 -4.54 15.28
CA CYS A 51 -10.35 -3.31 14.75
C CYS A 51 -11.64 -3.55 13.95
N GLY A 52 -12.77 -3.01 14.44
CA GLY A 52 -14.08 -3.16 13.78
C GLY A 52 -14.15 -2.51 12.39
N ALA A 53 -13.63 -1.29 12.23
CA ALA A 53 -13.60 -0.61 10.93
C ALA A 53 -12.76 -1.38 9.89
N CYS A 54 -11.64 -1.96 10.32
CA CYS A 54 -10.77 -2.79 9.49
C CYS A 54 -11.52 -4.03 8.99
N LYS A 55 -12.26 -4.72 9.87
CA LYS A 55 -13.09 -5.88 9.52
C LYS A 55 -14.19 -5.53 8.51
N GLN A 56 -14.75 -4.32 8.58
CA GLN A 56 -15.79 -3.88 7.65
C GLN A 56 -15.23 -3.48 6.27
N LEU A 57 -14.04 -2.88 6.22
CA LEU A 57 -13.41 -2.44 4.98
C LEU A 57 -12.82 -3.61 4.20
N LYS A 58 -12.19 -4.55 4.91
CA LYS A 58 -11.48 -5.70 4.34
C LYS A 58 -12.24 -6.46 3.25
N PRO A 59 -13.49 -6.95 3.44
CA PRO A 59 -14.20 -7.69 2.39
C PRO A 59 -14.57 -6.81 1.20
N LYS A 60 -14.80 -5.51 1.41
CA LYS A 60 -15.08 -4.56 0.31
C LYS A 60 -13.84 -4.36 -0.55
N PHE A 61 -12.70 -4.15 0.10
CA PHE A 61 -11.39 -4.07 -0.57
C PHE A 61 -11.10 -5.37 -1.33
N ALA A 62 -11.29 -6.51 -0.67
CA ALA A 62 -10.98 -7.81 -1.24
C ALA A 62 -11.81 -8.13 -2.50
N GLY A 63 -13.06 -7.69 -2.54
CA GLY A 63 -13.95 -7.90 -3.69
C GLY A 63 -13.87 -6.83 -4.78
N ASP A 64 -13.06 -5.79 -4.62
CA ASP A 64 -12.99 -4.68 -5.56
C ASP A 64 -11.99 -4.98 -6.69
N LYS A 65 -12.50 -5.31 -7.87
CA LYS A 65 -11.70 -5.67 -9.05
C LYS A 65 -10.80 -4.54 -9.52
N GLU A 66 -11.17 -3.29 -9.27
CA GLU A 66 -10.35 -2.15 -9.69
C GLU A 66 -9.16 -1.95 -8.74
N ILE A 67 -9.34 -2.21 -7.44
CA ILE A 67 -8.22 -2.30 -6.50
C ILE A 67 -7.28 -3.44 -6.90
N GLU A 68 -7.81 -4.63 -7.18
CA GLU A 68 -7.00 -5.78 -7.64
C GLU A 68 -6.21 -5.40 -8.91
N ARG A 69 -6.87 -4.80 -9.90
CA ARG A 69 -6.23 -4.37 -11.15
C ARG A 69 -5.16 -3.28 -10.93
N LEU A 70 -5.41 -2.32 -10.06
CA LEU A 70 -4.46 -1.24 -9.76
C LEU A 70 -3.28 -1.74 -8.91
N SER A 71 -3.47 -2.81 -8.13
CA SER A 71 -2.46 -3.35 -7.21
C SER A 71 -1.14 -3.68 -7.91
N SER A 72 -1.18 -4.09 -9.18
CA SER A 72 0.02 -4.40 -9.98
C SER A 72 0.94 -3.20 -10.20
N ASN A 73 0.48 -1.96 -9.98
CA ASN A 73 1.28 -0.75 -10.10
C ASN A 73 2.04 -0.41 -8.81
N PHE A 74 1.86 -1.18 -7.74
CA PHE A 74 2.41 -0.92 -6.42
C PHE A 74 3.19 -2.13 -5.90
N ASN A 75 4.10 -1.89 -4.96
CA ASN A 75 4.50 -2.91 -4.00
C ASN A 75 3.45 -2.91 -2.88
N MET A 76 2.67 -4.00 -2.76
CA MET A 76 1.51 -4.05 -1.87
C MET A 76 1.91 -4.61 -0.51
N VAL A 77 1.63 -3.86 0.56
CA VAL A 77 1.96 -4.26 1.93
C VAL A 77 0.72 -4.15 2.80
N ASN A 78 0.46 -5.19 3.59
CA ASN A 78 -0.52 -5.13 4.67
C ASN A 78 0.18 -5.44 5.99
N ALA A 79 0.10 -4.50 6.93
CA ALA A 79 0.75 -4.56 8.23
C ALA A 79 -0.32 -4.85 9.30
N LEU A 80 -0.36 -6.10 9.76
CA LEU A 80 -1.29 -6.59 10.77
C LEU A 80 -0.66 -6.56 12.17
N ASP A 81 -1.38 -6.03 13.15
CA ASP A 81 -0.99 -6.12 14.56
C ASP A 81 0.43 -5.62 14.80
N ASP A 82 1.37 -6.47 15.21
CA ASP A 82 2.73 -6.07 15.55
C ASP A 82 3.61 -5.71 14.33
N ASP A 83 3.11 -5.95 13.11
CA ASP A 83 3.77 -5.55 11.86
C ASP A 83 3.59 -4.06 11.53
N GLU A 84 2.80 -3.32 12.32
CA GLU A 84 2.70 -1.86 12.16
C GLU A 84 4.09 -1.21 12.29
N PRO A 85 4.57 -0.49 11.26
CA PRO A 85 5.89 0.10 11.30
C PRO A 85 5.98 1.17 12.38
N LYS A 86 7.09 1.14 13.11
CA LYS A 86 7.41 2.11 14.15
C LYS A 86 7.83 3.44 13.49
N GLY A 87 7.54 4.54 14.17
CA GLY A 87 7.94 5.88 13.72
C GLY A 87 6.75 6.83 13.52
N THR A 88 7.01 8.11 13.72
CA THR A 88 5.97 9.16 13.59
C THR A 88 5.61 9.44 12.13
N GLU A 89 6.49 9.07 11.20
CA GLU A 89 6.28 9.15 9.76
C GLU A 89 5.11 8.28 9.29
N PHE A 90 4.83 7.16 9.95
CA PHE A 90 3.69 6.26 9.66
C PHE A 90 2.40 6.62 10.42
N THR A 91 2.45 7.71 11.19
CA THR A 91 1.31 8.30 11.92
C THR A 91 1.20 9.82 11.67
N PRO A 92 1.25 10.27 10.40
CA PRO A 92 1.38 11.68 10.04
C PRO A 92 0.26 12.59 10.59
N ASP A 93 -0.91 12.02 10.87
CA ASP A 93 -2.06 12.70 11.49
C ASP A 93 -2.67 11.88 12.66
N GLY A 94 -1.90 10.94 13.22
CA GLY A 94 -2.28 10.12 14.38
C GLY A 94 -2.26 8.60 14.14
N GLY A 95 -2.37 7.84 15.24
CA GLY A 95 -2.29 6.37 15.25
C GLY A 95 -3.63 5.63 15.14
N TYR A 96 -4.65 6.20 14.50
CA TYR A 96 -5.96 5.55 14.31
C TYR A 96 -5.85 4.40 13.29
N ILE A 97 -6.84 3.52 13.18
CA ILE A 97 -6.82 2.39 12.22
C ILE A 97 -8.23 2.12 11.66
N PRO A 98 -8.36 1.61 10.42
CA PRO A 98 -7.30 1.37 9.44
C PRO A 98 -6.69 2.66 8.88
N ARG A 99 -5.45 2.59 8.40
CA ARG A 99 -4.81 3.66 7.63
C ARG A 99 -4.24 3.10 6.34
N ILE A 100 -4.33 3.85 5.26
CA ILE A 100 -3.69 3.53 3.99
C ILE A 100 -2.71 4.66 3.67
N LEU A 101 -1.44 4.31 3.64
CA LEU A 101 -0.34 5.22 3.31
C LEU A 101 0.24 4.83 1.96
N PHE A 102 0.67 5.82 1.19
CA PHE A 102 1.48 5.60 0.01
C PHE A 102 2.90 6.07 0.30
N LEU A 103 3.89 5.28 -0.10
CA LEU A 103 5.29 5.60 0.05
C LEU A 103 5.93 5.74 -1.33
N ASP A 104 6.88 6.65 -1.46
CA ASP A 104 7.71 6.80 -2.65
C ASP A 104 8.72 5.64 -2.80
N THR A 105 9.57 5.72 -3.84
CA THR A 105 10.55 4.66 -4.12
C THR A 105 11.68 4.57 -3.09
N ASP A 106 11.87 5.61 -2.27
CA ASP A 106 12.83 5.64 -1.17
C ASP A 106 12.22 5.16 0.15
N GLY A 107 10.92 4.85 0.16
CA GLY A 107 10.18 4.41 1.32
C GLY A 107 9.67 5.53 2.23
N ASN A 108 9.69 6.79 1.77
CA ASN A 108 9.13 7.91 2.52
C ASN A 108 7.62 8.02 2.32
N VAL A 109 6.88 8.31 3.39
CA VAL A 109 5.43 8.54 3.31
C VAL A 109 5.12 9.81 2.50
N MET A 110 4.34 9.65 1.43
CA MET A 110 3.86 10.75 0.60
C MET A 110 2.69 11.46 1.29
N LYS A 111 3.00 12.50 2.09
CA LYS A 111 2.03 13.16 2.98
C LYS A 111 0.90 13.89 2.25
N ASP A 112 1.06 14.22 0.98
CA ASP A 112 0.04 14.81 0.11
C ASP A 112 -0.97 13.78 -0.45
N LYS A 113 -0.64 12.48 -0.41
CA LYS A 113 -1.50 11.39 -0.92
C LYS A 113 -2.50 10.96 0.13
N ILE A 114 -3.50 11.81 0.34
CA ILE A 114 -4.59 11.64 1.29
C ILE A 114 -5.89 11.18 0.61
N ASN A 115 -6.87 10.75 1.41
CA ASN A 115 -8.23 10.50 0.94
C ASN A 115 -8.93 11.83 0.58
N VAL A 116 -8.77 12.29 -0.65
CA VAL A 116 -9.34 13.56 -1.13
C VAL A 116 -10.87 13.52 -1.12
N GLY A 117 -11.49 14.37 -0.31
CA GLY A 117 -12.93 14.39 -0.05
C GLY A 117 -13.36 13.48 1.11
N GLY A 118 -12.40 12.90 1.83
CA GLY A 118 -12.59 12.18 3.08
C GLY A 118 -12.69 13.12 4.28
N ASN A 119 -12.29 12.62 5.45
CA ASN A 119 -12.33 13.39 6.70
C ASN A 119 -11.07 14.26 6.86
N ASP A 120 -11.23 15.55 7.17
CA ASP A 120 -10.11 16.50 7.28
C ASP A 120 -9.13 16.20 8.45
N LYS A 121 -9.61 15.50 9.48
CA LYS A 121 -8.82 15.09 10.65
C LYS A 121 -8.18 13.70 10.48
N TYR A 122 -8.82 12.83 9.72
CA TYR A 122 -8.39 11.44 9.49
C TYR A 122 -8.12 11.23 8.00
N LYS A 123 -7.05 11.86 7.53
CA LYS A 123 -6.74 12.04 6.11
C LYS A 123 -6.39 10.73 5.39
N TYR A 124 -5.93 9.72 6.12
CA TYR A 124 -5.54 8.41 5.58
C TYR A 124 -6.57 7.32 5.90
N TYR A 125 -7.72 7.69 6.46
CA TYR A 125 -8.86 6.79 6.66
C TYR A 125 -9.75 6.77 5.42
N TYR A 126 -10.09 5.56 4.96
CA TYR A 126 -10.96 5.32 3.80
C TYR A 126 -12.19 4.51 4.24
N PRO A 127 -13.41 5.10 4.27
CA PRO A 127 -14.61 4.36 4.68
C PRO A 127 -15.17 3.43 3.58
N SER A 128 -14.69 3.58 2.34
CA SER A 128 -15.12 2.80 1.17
C SER A 128 -13.98 2.66 0.15
N THR A 129 -14.14 1.76 -0.81
CA THR A 129 -13.15 1.49 -1.85
C THR A 129 -13.03 2.60 -2.89
N ALA A 130 -14.08 3.40 -3.11
CA ALA A 130 -14.05 4.48 -4.10
C ALA A 130 -12.93 5.51 -3.84
N GLY A 131 -12.70 5.88 -2.58
CA GLY A 131 -11.59 6.76 -2.21
C GLY A 131 -10.23 6.08 -2.44
N ILE A 132 -10.13 4.79 -2.14
CA ILE A 132 -8.90 3.99 -2.32
C ILE A 132 -8.53 3.93 -3.79
N VAL A 133 -9.48 3.56 -4.66
CA VAL A 133 -9.32 3.53 -6.12
C VAL A 133 -8.89 4.89 -6.67
N LYS A 134 -9.52 5.97 -6.20
CA LYS A 134 -9.14 7.34 -6.60
C LYS A 134 -7.69 7.67 -6.22
N SER A 135 -7.28 7.36 -4.98
CA SER A 135 -5.91 7.61 -4.52
C SER A 135 -4.90 6.72 -5.24
N MET A 136 -5.17 5.42 -5.40
CA MET A 136 -4.33 4.51 -6.18
C MET A 136 -4.18 5.00 -7.62
N GLY A 137 -5.28 5.43 -8.26
CA GLY A 137 -5.25 5.96 -9.61
C GLY A 137 -4.45 7.26 -9.74
N ALA A 138 -4.51 8.14 -8.73
CA ALA A 138 -3.70 9.35 -8.68
C ALA A 138 -2.21 9.04 -8.52
N VAL A 139 -1.86 8.20 -7.53
CA VAL A 139 -0.45 7.80 -7.30
C VAL A 139 0.10 7.03 -8.49
N SER A 140 -0.65 6.10 -9.08
CA SER A 140 -0.21 5.38 -10.28
C SER A 140 0.13 6.31 -11.45
N LYS A 141 -0.47 7.49 -11.57
CA LYS A 141 -0.13 8.44 -12.63
C LYS A 141 1.20 9.14 -12.38
N ASP A 142 1.52 9.44 -11.12
CA ASP A 142 2.76 10.10 -10.75
C ASP A 142 4.00 9.22 -10.97
N PHE A 143 3.81 7.88 -10.98
CA PHE A 143 4.88 6.89 -11.12
C PHE A 143 4.87 6.15 -12.47
N LYS A 144 3.94 6.49 -13.37
CA LYS A 144 4.03 6.04 -14.76
C LYS A 144 5.05 6.92 -15.45
N HIS A 145 6.25 6.39 -15.69
CA HIS A 145 7.12 6.94 -16.71
C HIS A 145 6.35 6.91 -18.03
N GLU A 146 6.18 8.07 -18.67
CA GLU A 146 5.80 8.13 -20.08
C GLU A 146 6.84 7.31 -20.86
N GLU A 147 6.46 6.09 -21.27
CA GLU A 147 7.13 5.41 -22.35
C GLU A 147 6.93 6.31 -23.58
N LEU A 148 8.00 7.05 -23.93
CA LEU A 148 8.12 7.78 -25.19
C LEU A 148 8.07 6.82 -26.39
#